data_AF-A0A534J2A1-F1
#
_entry.id   AF-A0A534J2A1-F1
#
_cell.length_a   1.000
_cell.length_b   1.000
_cell.length_c   1.000
_cell.angle_alpha   90.00
_cell.angle_beta   90.00
_cell.angle_gamma   90.00
#
_symmetry.space_group_name_H-M   'P 1'
#
loop_
_entity.id
_entity.type
_entity.pdbx_description
1 polymer ?
#
loop_
_entity_poly.entity_id
_entity_poly.type
_entity_poly.pdbx_seq_one_letter_code
_entity_poly.pdbx_strand_id
1 'polypeptide(L)'
;MPVVTDMTPDSVRRQRHRSGVRVLAALLLLALAFAPSAFAATAHANFDHLTTGFELTGQHRDLPCESCHVNAMFQGTPRACGGCHGIGSLVRGTAKPANHILST
;
A
#
# COMPACT_ATOMS: atom_id res chain seq x y z
N MET A 1 33.73 41.12 50.99
CA MET A 1 32.85 41.96 50.16
C MET A 1 32.57 41.25 48.83
N PRO A 2 31.38 40.67 48.61
CA PRO A 2 31.04 40.03 47.34
C PRO A 2 30.54 41.08 46.33
N VAL A 3 31.13 41.06 45.14
CA VAL A 3 30.69 41.88 44.00
C VAL A 3 29.37 41.31 43.51
N VAL A 4 28.28 42.05 43.72
CA VAL A 4 26.98 41.77 43.10
C VAL A 4 27.06 42.34 41.68
N THR A 5 27.37 41.51 40.69
CA THR A 5 27.28 41.90 39.28
C THR A 5 25.81 41.97 38.88
N ASP A 6 25.37 43.18 38.55
CA ASP A 6 24.04 43.51 38.03
C ASP A 6 23.76 42.71 36.73
N MET A 7 22.76 41.83 36.78
CA MET A 7 22.24 41.12 35.61
C MET A 7 21.29 42.04 34.86
N THR A 8 21.77 42.67 33.79
CA THR A 8 20.96 43.57 32.97
C THR A 8 19.81 42.80 32.27
N PRO A 9 18.60 43.37 32.17
CA PRO A 9 17.41 42.72 31.61
C PRO A 9 17.60 42.12 30.19
N ASP A 10 18.49 42.72 29.40
CA ASP A 10 18.83 42.25 28.04
C ASP A 10 19.49 40.87 28.04
N SER A 11 20.29 40.56 29.05
CA SER A 11 20.96 39.26 29.18
C SER A 11 19.95 38.12 29.42
N VAL A 12 18.92 38.38 30.23
CA VAL A 12 17.82 37.43 30.51
C VAL A 12 16.96 37.18 29.26
N ARG A 13 16.67 38.24 28.49
CA ARG A 13 15.92 38.12 27.23
C ARG A 13 16.70 37.30 26.19
N ARG A 14 18.02 37.52 26.09
CA ARG A 14 18.91 36.77 25.19
C ARG A 14 19.09 35.32 25.63
N GLN A 15 19.13 35.05 26.94
CA GLN A 15 19.16 33.70 27.51
C GLN A 15 17.89 32.91 27.16
N ARG A 16 16.71 33.52 27.36
CA ARG A 16 15.41 32.91 27.02
C ARG A 16 15.30 32.60 25.53
N HIS A 17 15.78 33.49 24.66
CA HIS A 17 15.82 33.25 23.21
C HIS A 17 16.77 32.09 22.84
N ARG A 18 17.98 32.05 23.40
CA ARG A 18 18.95 30.96 23.16
C ARG A 18 18.44 29.61 23.66
N SER A 19 17.74 29.59 24.79
CA SER A 19 17.10 28.39 25.32
C SER A 19 15.95 27.91 24.41
N GLY A 20 15.12 28.82 23.89
CA GLY A 20 14.04 28.48 22.97
C GLY A 20 14.54 27.86 21.65
N VAL A 21 15.59 28.45 21.06
CA VAL A 21 16.21 27.94 19.83
C VAL A 21 16.82 26.54 20.05
N ARG A 22 17.43 26.29 21.22
CA ARG A 22 17.99 24.97 21.57
C ARG A 22 16.93 23.89 21.76
N VAL A 23 15.80 24.22 22.38
CA VAL A 23 14.68 23.28 22.56
C VAL A 23 14.03 22.96 21.22
N LEU A 24 13.80 23.97 20.37
CA LEU A 24 13.24 23.77 19.02
C LEU A 24 14.16 22.94 18.14
N ALA A 25 15.47 23.18 18.17
CA ALA A 25 16.44 22.38 17.43
C ALA A 25 16.51 20.93 17.93
N ALA A 26 16.46 20.70 19.25
CA ALA A 26 16.45 19.36 19.82
C ALA A 26 15.17 18.57 19.47
N LEU A 27 14.00 19.24 19.49
CA LEU A 27 12.74 18.64 19.07
C LEU A 27 12.72 18.30 17.58
N LEU A 28 13.27 19.18 16.73
CA LEU A 28 13.38 18.92 15.30
C LEU A 28 14.32 17.73 15.00
N LEU A 29 15.48 17.66 15.67
CA LEU A 29 16.42 16.55 15.52
C LEU A 29 15.83 15.22 16.01
N LEU A 30 15.08 15.23 17.12
CA LEU A 30 14.43 14.03 17.63
C LEU A 30 13.32 13.54 16.69
N ALA A 31 12.56 14.45 16.08
CA ALA A 31 11.54 14.11 15.09
C ALA A 31 12.15 13.49 13.82
N LEU A 32 13.32 13.96 13.38
CA LEU A 32 14.03 13.37 12.23
C LEU A 32 14.64 12.00 12.57
N ALA A 33 15.11 11.81 13.81
CA ALA A 33 15.69 10.53 14.25
C ALA A 33 14.64 9.43 14.51
N PHE A 34 13.37 9.79 14.65
CA PHE A 34 12.26 8.87 14.88
C PHE A 34 11.26 8.80 13.72
N ALA A 35 11.62 9.34 12.55
CA ALA A 35 10.83 9.14 11.35
C ALA A 35 10.82 7.64 11.02
N PRO A 36 9.66 6.96 11.02
CA PRO A 36 9.60 5.56 10.60
C PRO A 36 10.12 5.52 9.17
N SER A 37 11.20 4.77 8.95
CA SER A 37 11.67 4.45 7.62
C SER A 37 10.47 3.88 6.86
N ALA A 38 10.05 4.57 5.81
CA ALA A 38 8.97 4.11 4.95
C ALA A 38 9.35 2.70 4.48
N PHE A 39 8.67 1.69 5.03
CA PHE A 39 8.85 0.32 4.60
C PHE A 39 8.63 0.32 3.08
N ALA A 40 9.67 -0.01 2.33
CA ALA A 40 9.55 -0.17 0.89
C ALA A 40 8.47 -1.22 0.64
N ALA A 41 7.29 -0.78 0.23
CA ALA A 41 6.26 -1.68 -0.24
C ALA A 41 6.87 -2.40 -1.43
N THR A 42 7.02 -3.73 -1.33
CA THR A 42 7.43 -4.52 -2.48
C THR A 42 6.46 -4.17 -3.59
N ALA A 43 6.98 -3.64 -4.70
CA ALA A 43 6.14 -3.41 -5.85
C ALA A 43 5.65 -4.80 -6.27
N HIS A 44 4.39 -5.12 -5.96
CA HIS A 44 3.72 -6.24 -6.60
C HIS A 44 3.78 -5.91 -8.08
N ALA A 45 4.64 -6.61 -8.82
CA ALA A 45 4.68 -6.50 -10.27
C ALA A 45 3.25 -6.77 -10.73
N ASN A 46 2.64 -5.81 -11.42
CA ASN A 46 1.27 -5.95 -11.93
C ASN A 46 1.24 -7.21 -12.81
N PHE A 47 0.68 -8.30 -12.29
CA PHE A 47 0.53 -9.55 -13.03
C PHE A 47 -0.71 -9.43 -13.90
N ASP A 48 -0.52 -9.54 -15.21
CA ASP A 48 -1.61 -9.40 -16.17
C ASP A 48 -2.20 -10.78 -16.52
N HIS A 49 -3.40 -11.06 -16.03
CA HIS A 49 -4.13 -12.30 -16.32
C HIS A 49 -4.47 -12.47 -17.81
N LEU A 50 -4.50 -11.39 -18.61
CA LEU A 50 -4.71 -11.46 -20.06
C LEU A 50 -3.65 -12.33 -20.75
N THR A 51 -2.43 -12.35 -20.19
CA THR A 51 -1.31 -13.14 -20.73
C THR A 51 -1.45 -14.65 -20.48
N THR A 52 -2.39 -15.07 -19.62
CA THR A 52 -2.52 -16.47 -19.18
C THR A 52 -3.52 -17.28 -20.01
N GLY A 53 -4.22 -16.64 -20.95
CA GLY A 53 -5.27 -17.25 -21.77
C GLY A 53 -6.60 -17.46 -21.04
N PHE A 54 -6.76 -16.90 -19.85
CA PHE A 54 -8.05 -16.82 -19.14
C PHE A 54 -8.24 -15.40 -18.60
N GLU A 55 -9.02 -14.61 -19.32
CA GLU A 55 -9.30 -13.22 -18.97
C GLU A 55 -10.33 -13.13 -17.84
N LEU A 56 -9.98 -12.42 -16.75
CA LEU A 56 -10.87 -12.19 -15.63
C LEU A 56 -11.91 -11.11 -15.94
N THR A 57 -12.99 -11.51 -16.61
CA THR A 57 -14.14 -10.65 -16.94
C THR A 57 -15.42 -11.08 -16.24
N GLY A 58 -16.40 -10.15 -16.21
CA GLY A 58 -17.69 -10.39 -15.57
C GLY A 58 -17.53 -10.77 -14.10
N GLN A 59 -18.20 -11.83 -13.69
CA GLN A 59 -18.15 -12.32 -12.30
C GLN A 59 -16.77 -12.84 -11.88
N HIS A 60 -15.93 -13.28 -12.82
CA HIS A 60 -14.61 -13.84 -12.49
C HIS A 60 -13.60 -12.78 -12.03
N ARG A 61 -13.82 -11.50 -12.37
CA ARG A 61 -12.98 -10.37 -11.93
C ARG A 61 -13.05 -10.17 -10.41
N ASP A 62 -14.20 -10.44 -9.83
CA ASP A 62 -14.49 -10.10 -8.44
C ASP A 62 -14.26 -11.30 -7.49
N LEU A 63 -13.76 -12.42 -8.03
CA LEU A 63 -13.42 -13.60 -7.23
C LEU A 63 -12.07 -13.42 -6.54
N PRO A 64 -11.93 -13.88 -5.29
CA PRO A 64 -10.64 -13.90 -4.64
C PRO A 64 -9.73 -14.97 -5.27
N CYS A 65 -8.42 -14.72 -5.27
CA CYS A 65 -7.40 -15.52 -5.98
C CYS A 65 -7.49 -17.02 -5.67
N GLU A 66 -7.75 -17.35 -4.41
CA GLU A 66 -7.87 -18.71 -3.89
C GLU A 66 -9.07 -19.49 -4.43
N SER A 67 -10.04 -18.81 -5.06
CA SER A 67 -11.17 -19.48 -5.72
C SER A 67 -10.73 -20.38 -6.87
N CYS A 68 -9.60 -20.04 -7.50
CA CYS A 68 -9.01 -20.80 -8.61
C CYS A 68 -7.61 -21.35 -8.26
N HIS A 69 -6.83 -20.62 -7.46
CA HIS A 69 -5.47 -20.98 -7.05
C HIS A 69 -5.44 -21.63 -5.67
N VAL A 70 -6.04 -22.82 -5.60
CA VAL A 70 -6.12 -23.60 -4.37
C VAL A 70 -4.71 -23.93 -3.85
N ASN A 71 -4.50 -23.79 -2.53
CA ASN A 71 -3.19 -24.00 -1.89
C ASN A 71 -2.06 -23.14 -2.48
N ALA A 72 -2.38 -21.95 -3.00
CA ALA A 72 -1.43 -21.06 -3.67
C ALA A 72 -0.73 -21.69 -4.89
N MET A 73 -1.40 -22.64 -5.55
CA MET A 73 -0.92 -23.23 -6.80
C MET A 73 -1.39 -22.39 -7.99
N PHE A 74 -0.48 -21.59 -8.56
CA PHE A 74 -0.76 -20.66 -9.65
C PHE A 74 -0.66 -21.28 -11.06
N GLN A 75 -0.12 -22.49 -11.16
CA GLN A 75 0.04 -23.21 -12.41
C GLN A 75 -0.99 -24.34 -12.52
N GLY A 76 -1.41 -24.65 -13.74
CA GLY A 76 -2.32 -25.77 -14.02
C GLY A 76 -3.79 -25.51 -13.71
N THR A 77 -4.17 -24.28 -13.33
CA THR A 77 -5.58 -23.90 -13.17
C THR A 77 -6.33 -24.13 -14.49
N PRO A 78 -7.45 -24.88 -14.48
CA PRO A 78 -8.20 -25.16 -15.69
C PRO A 78 -8.83 -23.89 -16.25
N ARG A 79 -8.74 -23.70 -17.57
CA ARG A 79 -9.33 -22.55 -18.28
C ARG A 79 -10.68 -22.88 -18.94
N ALA A 80 -10.96 -24.17 -19.09
CA ALA A 80 -12.23 -24.62 -19.63
C ALA A 80 -13.33 -24.39 -18.60
N CYS A 81 -14.50 -23.92 -19.04
CA CYS A 81 -15.64 -23.63 -18.16
C CYS A 81 -15.98 -24.82 -17.25
N GLY A 82 -15.92 -26.04 -17.81
CA GLY A 82 -16.19 -27.30 -17.11
C GLY A 82 -15.21 -27.67 -16.00
N GLY A 83 -14.03 -27.05 -15.98
CA GLY A 83 -13.00 -27.30 -14.96
C GLY A 83 -13.36 -26.74 -13.59
N CYS A 84 -14.22 -25.73 -13.54
CA CYS A 84 -14.73 -25.14 -12.30
C CYS A 84 -16.26 -25.26 -12.19
N HIS A 85 -16.97 -25.21 -13.32
CA HIS A 85 -18.42 -25.33 -13.37
C HIS A 85 -18.84 -26.72 -13.85
N GLY A 86 -19.33 -27.56 -12.95
CA GLY A 86 -19.76 -28.92 -13.27
C GLY A 86 -20.84 -28.98 -14.37
N ILE A 87 -20.84 -30.06 -15.14
CA ILE A 87 -21.84 -30.34 -16.16
C ILE A 87 -23.22 -30.48 -15.49
N GLY A 88 -24.18 -29.64 -15.89
CA GLY A 88 -25.52 -29.58 -15.31
C GLY A 88 -25.70 -28.53 -14.21
N SER A 89 -24.65 -27.83 -13.79
CA SER A 89 -24.82 -26.61 -12.99
C SER A 89 -25.33 -25.47 -13.88
N LEU A 90 -26.45 -24.84 -13.49
CA LEU A 90 -26.93 -23.63 -14.14
C LEU A 90 -25.96 -22.50 -13.81
N VAL A 91 -24.93 -22.33 -14.64
CA VAL A 91 -24.07 -21.16 -14.57
C VAL A 91 -24.87 -19.99 -15.13
N ARG A 92 -25.48 -19.19 -14.26
CA ARG A 92 -25.99 -17.86 -14.62
C ARG A 92 -24.80 -16.92 -14.84
N GLY A 93 -24.02 -17.19 -15.88
CA GLY A 93 -23.15 -16.18 -16.46
C GLY A 93 -24.03 -15.10 -17.08
N THR A 94 -23.65 -13.83 -16.92
CA THR A 94 -24.25 -12.79 -17.75
C THR A 94 -23.95 -13.14 -19.21
N ALA A 95 -24.96 -13.08 -20.07
CA ALA A 95 -24.78 -13.38 -21.48
C ALA A 95 -23.63 -12.51 -22.03
N LYS A 96 -22.70 -13.13 -22.75
CA LYS A 96 -21.65 -12.46 -23.51
C LYS A 96 -22.31 -11.32 -24.30
N PRO A 97 -22.03 -10.05 -23.96
CA PRO A 97 -22.74 -8.95 -24.58
C PRO A 97 -22.38 -8.89 -26.08
N ALA A 98 -23.32 -8.45 -26.91
CA ALA A 98 -23.17 -8.43 -28.37
C ALA A 98 -21.94 -7.63 -28.86
N ASN A 99 -21.41 -6.77 -27.99
CA ASN A 99 -20.24 -5.91 -28.18
C ASN A 99 -18.99 -6.37 -27.40
N HIS A 100 -18.92 -7.63 -26.95
CA HIS A 100 -17.60 -8.16 -26.57
C HIS A 100 -16.70 -8.08 -27.82
N ILE A 101 -15.59 -7.37 -27.70
CA ILE A 101 -14.50 -7.42 -28.67
C ILE A 101 -13.65 -8.63 -28.28
N LEU A 102 -13.25 -9.47 -29.24
CA LEU A 102 -12.28 -10.52 -28.94
C LEU A 102 -10.99 -9.81 -28.49
N SER A 103 -10.57 -10.05 -27.25
CA SER A 103 -9.22 -9.75 -26.81
C SER A 103 -8.27 -10.72 -27.52
N THR A 104 -7.29 -10.15 -28.22
CA THR A 104 -6.05 -10.85 -28.61
C THR A 104 -5.17 -11.04 -27.39
#